data_AF-A0A2V2CSJ9-F1
#
_entry.id   AF-A0A2V2CSJ9-F1
#
_cell.length_a   1.000
_cell.length_b   1.000
_cell.length_c   1.000
_cell.angle_alpha   90.00
_cell.angle_beta   90.00
_cell.angle_gamma   90.00
#
_symmetry.space_group_name_H-M   'P 1'
#
loop_
_entity.id
_entity.type
_entity.pdbx_description
1 polymer ?
#
loop_
_entity_poly.entity_id
_entity_poly.type
_entity_poly.pdbx_seq_one_letter_code
_entity_poly.pdbx_strand_id
1 'polypeptide(L)'
;MEKVMKGKAWKFGNNIDTDQIYPGIYVELTEMEDIKKHALSGSAEPKFADEVQPGDIVVAGTNFGCGSSREHAAMTLKGAGVGAVLAES
;
A
#
# COMPACT_ATOMS: atom_id res chain seq x y z
N MET A 1 10.45 3.01 -20.01
CA MET A 1 10.51 2.88 -18.54
C MET A 1 11.80 3.50 -18.07
N GLU A 2 11.73 4.37 -17.05
CA GLU A 2 12.93 4.83 -16.35
C GLU A 2 13.60 3.64 -15.67
N LYS A 3 14.94 3.57 -15.75
CA LYS A 3 15.71 2.46 -15.17
C LYS A 3 15.91 2.60 -13.65
N VAL A 4 15.64 3.78 -13.10
CA VAL A 4 15.88 4.11 -11.69
C VAL A 4 14.63 4.79 -11.15
N MET A 5 14.04 4.22 -10.10
CA MET A 5 12.95 4.86 -9.35
C MET A 5 13.53 5.59 -8.13
N LYS A 6 12.94 6.74 -7.77
CA LYS A 6 13.31 7.55 -6.59
C LYS A 6 12.03 8.08 -5.94
N GLY A 7 11.97 8.02 -4.61
CA GLY A 7 10.86 8.50 -3.80
C GLY A 7 11.16 8.40 -2.31
N LYS A 8 10.29 8.96 -1.46
CA LYS A 8 10.38 8.79 0.00
C LYS A 8 10.11 7.33 0.36
N ALA A 9 10.89 6.78 1.28
CA ALA A 9 10.67 5.43 1.77
C ALA A 9 9.69 5.44 2.95
N TRP A 10 8.60 4.68 2.83
CA TRP A 10 7.66 4.39 3.90
C TRP A 10 7.95 2.99 4.44
N LYS A 11 8.54 2.91 5.63
CA LYS A 11 9.05 1.66 6.18
C LYS A 11 8.03 0.97 7.10
N PHE A 12 7.77 -0.29 6.82
CA PHE A 12 6.90 -1.19 7.58
C PHE A 12 7.67 -2.42 8.06
N GLY A 13 7.06 -3.16 8.99
CA GLY A 13 7.61 -4.40 9.55
C GLY A 13 7.31 -5.65 8.72
N ASN A 14 7.35 -6.80 9.39
CA ASN A 14 6.97 -8.09 8.82
C ASN A 14 5.46 -8.30 8.89
N ASN A 15 4.93 -9.20 8.06
CA ASN A 15 3.53 -9.66 8.08
C ASN A 15 2.51 -8.51 7.95
N ILE A 16 2.78 -7.57 7.04
CA ILE A 16 1.78 -6.59 6.64
C ILE A 16 0.76 -7.30 5.75
N ASP A 17 -0.36 -7.67 6.33
CA ASP A 17 -1.41 -8.42 5.63
C ASP A 17 -2.31 -7.50 4.79
N THR A 18 -3.19 -8.13 4.02
CA THR A 18 -4.12 -7.41 3.14
C THR A 18 -5.15 -6.55 3.87
N ASP A 19 -5.46 -6.78 5.16
CA ASP A 19 -6.34 -5.90 5.95
C ASP A 19 -5.59 -4.65 6.41
N GLN A 20 -4.30 -4.79 6.72
CA GLN A 20 -3.45 -3.66 7.03
C GLN A 20 -3.23 -2.77 5.79
N ILE A 21 -3.09 -3.36 4.61
CA ILE A 21 -2.97 -2.63 3.33
C ILE A 21 -4.30 -2.02 2.91
N TYR A 22 -5.40 -2.78 2.99
CA TYR A 22 -6.74 -2.32 2.64
C TYR A 22 -7.82 -3.05 3.47
N PRO A 23 -8.35 -2.40 4.52
CA PRO A 23 -9.32 -3.04 5.41
C PRO A 23 -10.55 -3.58 4.68
N GLY A 24 -11.00 -4.78 5.07
CA GLY A 24 -12.13 -5.46 4.44
C GLY A 24 -13.45 -4.68 4.47
N ILE A 25 -13.59 -3.70 5.37
CA ILE A 25 -14.77 -2.83 5.46
C ILE A 25 -14.97 -1.92 4.24
N TYR A 26 -13.95 -1.75 3.39
CA TYR A 26 -13.98 -0.86 2.23
C TYR A 26 -14.13 -1.59 0.89
N VAL A 27 -14.30 -2.91 0.88
CA VAL A 27 -14.32 -3.72 -0.37
C VAL A 27 -15.49 -3.42 -1.30
N GLU A 28 -16.52 -2.73 -0.81
CA GLU A 28 -17.65 -2.30 -1.63
C GLU A 28 -17.37 -1.03 -2.45
N LEU A 29 -16.27 -0.32 -2.15
CA LEU A 29 -15.87 0.86 -2.92
C LEU A 29 -15.36 0.45 -4.30
N THR A 30 -15.94 1.05 -5.34
CA THR A 30 -15.59 0.76 -6.74
C THR A 30 -14.73 1.84 -7.37
N GLU A 31 -14.83 3.08 -6.90
CA GLU A 31 -14.13 4.22 -7.47
C GLU A 31 -12.70 4.29 -6.92
N MET A 32 -11.70 4.33 -7.80
CA MET A 32 -10.29 4.38 -7.40
C MET A 32 -9.96 5.59 -6.51
N GLU A 33 -10.65 6.72 -6.74
CA GLU A 33 -10.50 7.93 -5.93
C GLU A 33 -10.95 7.72 -4.48
N ASP A 34 -11.90 6.81 -4.23
CA ASP A 34 -12.35 6.45 -2.89
C ASP A 34 -11.50 5.32 -2.31
N ILE A 35 -11.16 4.31 -3.11
CA ILE A 35 -10.28 3.20 -2.69
C ILE A 35 -8.94 3.73 -2.16
N LYS A 36 -8.27 4.62 -2.90
CA LYS A 36 -6.91 5.06 -2.56
C LYS A 36 -6.81 5.81 -1.22
N LYS A 37 -7.92 6.40 -0.74
CA LYS A 37 -7.98 7.09 0.56
C LYS A 37 -7.75 6.14 1.75
N HIS A 38 -7.85 4.84 1.51
CA HIS A 38 -7.72 3.81 2.54
C HIS A 38 -6.43 2.99 2.43
N ALA A 39 -5.48 3.41 1.58
CA ALA A 39 -4.19 2.75 1.43
C ALA A 39 -3.44 2.72 2.76
N LEU A 40 -3.05 1.51 3.20
CA LEU A 40 -2.34 1.24 4.45
C LEU A 40 -3.05 1.77 5.72
N SER A 41 -4.35 2.04 5.66
CA SER A 41 -5.13 2.59 6.78
C SER A 41 -5.31 1.62 7.95
N GLY A 42 -5.16 0.31 7.71
CA GLY A 42 -5.15 -0.71 8.76
C GLY A 42 -3.78 -0.96 9.37
N SER A 43 -2.73 -0.29 8.88
CA SER A 43 -1.36 -0.45 9.36
C SER A 43 -1.07 0.43 10.58
N ALA A 44 0.17 0.37 11.10
CA ALA A 44 0.64 1.27 12.15
C ALA A 44 0.86 2.73 11.67
N GLU A 45 0.69 3.03 10.38
CA GLU A 45 0.85 4.37 9.78
C GLU A 45 -0.45 4.84 9.12
N PRO A 46 -1.46 5.28 9.90
CA PRO A 46 -2.76 5.67 9.36
C PRO A 46 -2.73 6.95 8.53
N LYS A 47 -1.67 7.76 8.62
CA LYS A 47 -1.50 8.99 7.81
C LYS A 47 -0.92 8.73 6.42
N PHE A 48 -0.58 7.48 6.12
CA PHE A 48 0.05 7.13 4.85
C PHE A 48 -0.73 7.67 3.65
N ALA A 49 -2.04 7.44 3.59
CA ALA A 49 -2.87 7.84 2.44
C ALA A 49 -2.93 9.37 2.23
N ASP A 50 -2.79 10.17 3.29
CA ASP A 50 -2.82 11.62 3.21
C ASP A 50 -1.47 12.23 2.80
N GLU A 51 -0.37 11.55 3.14
CA GLU A 51 0.98 12.08 3.00
C GLU A 51 1.78 11.49 1.83
N VAL A 52 1.42 10.28 1.38
CA VAL A 52 2.12 9.59 0.28
C VAL A 52 2.08 10.44 -1.00
N GLN A 53 3.23 10.58 -1.65
CA GLN A 53 3.37 11.30 -2.90
C GLN A 53 3.60 10.35 -4.07
N PRO A 54 3.21 10.72 -5.31
CA PRO A 54 3.51 9.92 -6.49
C PRO A 54 5.01 9.61 -6.61
N GLY A 55 5.35 8.33 -6.72
CA GLY A 55 6.73 7.83 -6.80
C GLY A 55 7.33 7.37 -5.48
N ASP A 56 6.66 7.61 -4.35
CA ASP A 56 7.08 7.07 -3.05
C ASP A 56 7.13 5.54 -3.04
N ILE A 57 7.95 5.00 -2.14
CA ILE A 57 8.30 3.57 -2.10
C ILE A 57 7.86 2.99 -0.77
N VAL A 58 7.08 1.91 -0.81
CA VAL A 58 6.78 1.09 0.36
C VAL A 58 7.94 0.13 0.58
N VAL A 59 8.53 0.16 1.77
CA VAL A 59 9.60 -0.76 2.17
C VAL A 59 9.09 -1.62 3.31
N ALA A 60 9.12 -2.94 3.17
CA ALA A 60 8.59 -3.87 4.17
C ALA A 60 9.58 -4.99 4.47
N GLY A 61 9.33 -5.70 5.57
CA GLY A 61 10.07 -6.91 5.91
C GLY A 61 9.55 -8.13 5.15
N THR A 62 9.48 -9.27 5.83
CA THR A 62 8.99 -10.53 5.24
C THR A 62 7.47 -10.61 5.22
N ASN A 63 6.95 -11.36 4.25
CA ASN A 63 5.55 -11.75 4.12
C ASN A 63 4.61 -10.55 3.92
N PHE A 64 5.02 -9.57 3.09
CA PHE A 64 4.20 -8.41 2.74
C PHE A 64 3.07 -8.81 1.79
N GLY A 65 1.85 -8.34 2.05
CA GLY A 65 0.66 -8.69 1.28
C GLY A 65 0.07 -10.05 1.64
N CYS A 66 0.40 -10.61 2.81
CA CYS A 66 -0.13 -11.88 3.26
C CYS A 66 -1.62 -11.82 3.64
N GLY A 67 -2.21 -12.98 3.96
CA GLY A 67 -3.63 -13.08 4.30
C GLY A 67 -4.52 -13.39 3.09
N SER A 68 -5.74 -12.87 3.08
CA SER A 68 -6.74 -13.18 2.05
C SER A 68 -6.35 -12.68 0.66
N SER A 69 -6.78 -13.39 -0.38
CA SER A 69 -6.64 -12.93 -1.76
C SER A 69 -7.55 -11.72 -2.02
N ARG A 70 -6.97 -10.51 -1.99
CA ARG A 70 -7.66 -9.24 -2.22
C ARG A 70 -6.87 -8.37 -3.18
N GLU A 71 -7.38 -8.24 -4.40
CA GLU A 71 -6.77 -7.37 -5.43
C GLU A 71 -6.75 -5.89 -5.00
N HIS A 72 -7.73 -5.47 -4.20
CA HIS A 72 -7.81 -4.14 -3.61
C HIS A 72 -6.53 -3.72 -2.89
N ALA A 73 -5.81 -4.65 -2.26
CA ALA A 73 -4.54 -4.35 -1.58
C ALA A 73 -3.46 -3.84 -2.56
N ALA A 74 -3.35 -4.44 -3.75
CA ALA A 74 -2.43 -3.96 -4.77
C ALA A 74 -2.96 -2.70 -5.48
N MET A 75 -4.27 -2.67 -5.76
CA MET A 75 -4.91 -1.55 -6.44
C MET A 75 -4.82 -0.26 -5.63
N THR A 76 -5.05 -0.31 -4.32
CA THR A 76 -5.03 0.88 -3.46
C THR A 76 -3.65 1.52 -3.41
N LEU A 77 -2.57 0.73 -3.36
CA LEU A 77 -1.19 1.24 -3.36
C LEU A 77 -0.87 1.90 -4.69
N LYS A 78 -1.25 1.26 -5.81
CA LYS A 78 -1.08 1.83 -7.14
C LYS A 78 -1.88 3.12 -7.32
N GLY A 79 -3.13 3.15 -6.85
CA GLY A 79 -4.02 4.31 -6.89
C GLY A 79 -3.51 5.47 -6.04
N ALA A 80 -2.89 5.19 -4.90
CA ALA A 80 -2.24 6.18 -4.04
C ALA A 80 -0.93 6.73 -4.62
N GLY A 81 -0.45 6.20 -5.75
CA GLY A 81 0.76 6.69 -6.43
C GLY A 81 2.06 6.05 -5.94
N VAL A 82 1.99 4.92 -5.21
CA VAL A 82 3.18 4.16 -4.82
C VAL A 82 3.90 3.71 -6.09
N GLY A 83 5.17 4.10 -6.22
CA GLY A 83 5.99 3.78 -7.38
C GLY A 83 6.51 2.35 -7.34
N ALA A 84 6.85 1.85 -6.15
CA ALA A 84 7.33 0.48 -5.95
C ALA A 84 7.06 -0.02 -4.52
N VAL A 85 7.01 -1.35 -4.40
CA VAL A 85 7.10 -2.07 -3.13
C VAL A 85 8.41 -2.84 -3.12
N LEU A 86 9.21 -2.64 -2.08
CA LEU A 86 10.43 -3.39 -1.79
C LEU A 86 10.25 -4.14 -0.48
N ALA A 87 10.11 -5.46 -0.55
CA ALA A 87 9.96 -6.33 0.62
C ALA A 87 11.11 -7.34 0.69
N GLU A 88 11.39 -7.87 1.87
CA GLU A 88 12.37 -8.96 2.02
C GLU A 88 11.88 -10.26 1.34
N SER A 89 10.58 -10.56 1.45
CA SER A 89 9.92 -11.71 0.80
C SER A 89 8.42 -11.51 0.70
#